data_AF-A0A9P4U061-F1
#
_entry.id   AF-A0A9P4U061-F1
#
_cell.length_a   1.000
_cell.length_b   1.000
_cell.length_c   1.000
_cell.angle_alpha   90.00
_cell.angle_beta   90.00
_cell.angle_gamma   90.00
#
_symmetry.space_group_name_H-M   'P 1'
#
loop_
_entity.id
_entity.type
_entity.pdbx_description
1 polymer ?
#
loop_
_entity_poly.entity_id
_entity_poly.type
_entity_poly.pdbx_seq_one_letter_code
_entity_poly.pdbx_strand_id
1 'polypeptide(L)'
;MASSIHPANITVPIMTLAHGDASPQISTLTSDPPQQPPPQLPHNPSFEDEISTSLLSAPIVPTSTSLSNNEETPTIPHIPPHQLPLPLSSPLRTYHLPQTNIHLTQKLGSIYGGPGLPHPAIIEAGQRLIEENGFTSQERLEDWVHRRIASLVREAERRAEGRVDARRGNERVREEIRVLEGDYEMERRAVERRLGGGGVR
;
A
#
# COMPACT_ATOMS: atom_id res chain seq x y z
N MET A 1 49.76 -42.12 -17.49
CA MET A 1 48.96 -42.89 -18.46
C MET A 1 47.49 -42.73 -18.10
N ALA A 2 46.63 -42.72 -19.12
CA ALA A 2 45.36 -42.00 -19.21
C ALA A 2 44.25 -42.43 -18.23
N SER A 3 43.51 -41.43 -17.75
CA SER A 3 42.14 -41.54 -17.24
C SER A 3 41.18 -41.89 -18.39
N SER A 4 40.23 -42.79 -18.14
CA SER A 4 39.07 -43.03 -18.99
C SER A 4 37.80 -42.91 -18.16
N ILE A 5 36.82 -42.22 -18.73
CA ILE A 5 35.59 -41.71 -18.12
C ILE A 5 34.39 -42.46 -18.73
N HIS A 6 33.34 -42.61 -17.91
CA HIS A 6 31.88 -42.74 -18.21
C HIS A 6 31.21 -44.03 -17.67
N PRO A 7 29.89 -44.01 -17.40
CA PRO A 7 29.14 -43.00 -16.63
C PRO A 7 28.18 -43.67 -15.61
N ALA A 8 28.01 -43.08 -14.43
CA ALA A 8 27.00 -43.52 -13.48
C ALA A 8 25.66 -42.81 -13.74
N ASN A 9 24.68 -43.62 -14.13
CA ASN A 9 23.27 -43.32 -14.27
C ASN A 9 22.67 -42.99 -12.88
N ILE A 10 22.13 -41.79 -12.68
CA ILE A 10 21.40 -41.44 -11.45
C ILE A 10 19.96 -41.08 -11.81
N THR A 11 19.12 -42.08 -11.59
CA THR A 11 17.67 -42.03 -11.55
C THR A 11 17.20 -41.12 -10.41
N VAL A 12 16.29 -40.21 -10.73
CA VAL A 12 15.56 -39.37 -9.78
C VAL A 12 14.41 -40.17 -9.15
N PRO A 13 14.29 -40.27 -7.82
CA PRO A 13 13.05 -40.69 -7.20
C PRO A 13 12.18 -39.47 -6.86
N ILE A 14 11.01 -39.44 -7.50
CA ILE A 14 9.82 -38.72 -7.04
C ILE A 14 9.30 -39.49 -5.82
N MET A 15 9.15 -38.82 -4.67
CA MET A 15 8.49 -39.40 -3.50
C MET A 15 7.37 -38.51 -3.00
N THR A 16 6.18 -39.10 -3.06
CA THR A 16 4.87 -38.62 -2.64
C THR A 16 4.70 -38.72 -1.11
N LEU A 17 4.04 -37.69 -0.56
CA LEU A 17 3.32 -37.55 0.73
C LEU A 17 3.30 -38.72 1.73
N ALA A 18 3.70 -38.43 2.96
CA ALA A 18 3.17 -39.05 4.18
C ALA A 18 3.00 -37.99 5.28
N HIS A 19 1.82 -37.97 5.90
CA HIS A 19 1.38 -37.12 7.00
C HIS A 19 2.02 -37.57 8.33
N GLY A 20 2.35 -36.63 9.23
CA GLY A 20 2.68 -36.95 10.62
C GLY A 20 3.46 -35.89 11.37
N ASP A 21 2.72 -34.93 11.94
CA ASP A 21 2.86 -34.38 13.29
C ASP A 21 4.24 -33.84 13.77
N ALA A 22 4.39 -32.51 13.76
CA ALA A 22 5.06 -31.73 14.81
C ALA A 22 4.78 -30.23 14.60
N SER A 23 3.87 -29.68 15.40
CA SER A 23 3.68 -28.23 15.53
C SER A 23 4.93 -27.55 16.08
N PRO A 24 5.19 -26.30 15.69
CA PRO A 24 5.34 -25.28 16.71
C PRO A 24 4.19 -24.26 16.65
N GLN A 25 3.50 -24.20 17.79
CA GLN A 25 2.59 -23.13 18.17
C GLN A 25 3.33 -21.79 18.16
N ILE A 26 2.95 -20.88 17.27
CA ILE A 26 3.17 -19.44 17.47
C ILE A 26 1.81 -18.84 17.80
N SER A 27 1.47 -18.88 19.09
CA SER A 27 0.44 -18.01 19.65
C SER A 27 1.08 -16.66 19.93
N THR A 28 0.71 -15.63 19.16
CA THR A 28 0.63 -14.26 19.70
C THR A 28 -0.63 -13.60 19.15
N LEU A 29 -1.59 -13.47 20.06
CA LEU A 29 -2.74 -12.59 19.98
C LEU A 29 -2.30 -11.18 19.57
N THR A 30 -2.75 -10.70 18.41
CA THR A 30 -3.08 -9.29 18.25
C THR A 30 -4.49 -9.26 17.66
N SER A 31 -5.45 -8.74 18.42
CA SER A 31 -6.78 -8.47 17.92
C SER A 31 -6.67 -7.28 16.96
N ASP A 32 -6.47 -7.56 15.68
CA ASP A 32 -6.69 -6.53 14.68
C ASP A 32 -8.17 -6.11 14.74
N PRO A 33 -8.47 -4.79 14.75
CA PRO A 33 -9.84 -4.33 14.62
C PRO A 33 -10.44 -4.89 13.33
N PRO A 34 -11.78 -5.06 13.24
CA PRO A 34 -12.42 -5.62 12.06
C PRO A 34 -12.05 -4.76 10.84
N GLN A 35 -11.08 -5.22 10.05
CA GLN A 35 -10.83 -4.69 8.73
C GLN A 35 -12.01 -5.17 7.88
N GLN A 36 -13.08 -4.37 7.82
CA GLN A 36 -13.97 -4.46 6.67
C GLN A 36 -13.06 -4.35 5.44
N PRO A 37 -13.17 -5.28 4.47
CA PRO A 37 -12.38 -5.18 3.26
C PRO A 37 -12.62 -3.78 2.68
N PRO A 38 -11.58 -3.04 2.31
CA PRO A 38 -11.75 -1.70 1.77
C PRO A 38 -12.75 -1.78 0.61
N PRO A 39 -13.57 -0.73 0.39
CA PRO A 39 -14.42 -0.68 -0.79
C PRO A 39 -13.56 -1.07 -1.98
N GLN A 40 -14.03 -2.04 -2.79
CA GLN A 40 -13.30 -2.57 -3.95
C GLN A 40 -13.18 -1.48 -5.02
N LEU A 41 -12.40 -0.46 -4.72
CA LEU A 41 -12.04 0.60 -5.62
C LEU A 41 -10.98 0.03 -6.57
N PRO A 42 -11.05 0.38 -7.86
CA PRO A 42 -9.97 0.07 -8.78
C PRO A 42 -8.65 0.57 -8.21
N HIS A 43 -7.65 -0.32 -8.16
CA HIS A 43 -6.31 0.05 -7.74
C HIS A 43 -5.77 1.15 -8.68
N ASN A 44 -5.34 2.28 -8.10
CA ASN A 44 -4.83 3.43 -8.84
C ASN A 44 -3.42 3.78 -8.32
N PRO A 45 -2.35 3.41 -9.04
CA PRO A 45 -0.98 3.61 -8.58
C PRO A 45 -0.62 5.09 -8.46
N SER A 46 -1.16 5.95 -9.32
CA SER A 46 -0.91 7.40 -9.27
C SER A 46 -1.49 8.03 -8.00
N PHE A 47 -2.67 7.59 -7.57
CA PHE A 47 -3.29 8.07 -6.33
C PHE A 47 -2.49 7.65 -5.09
N GLU A 48 -1.99 6.42 -5.05
CA GLU A 48 -1.13 5.96 -3.96
C GLU A 48 0.21 6.70 -3.91
N ASP A 49 0.74 7.07 -5.08
CA ASP A 49 1.94 7.90 -5.21
C ASP A 49 1.69 9.33 -4.71
N GLU A 50 0.52 9.91 -5.01
CA GLU A 50 0.08 11.20 -4.45
C GLU A 50 -0.01 11.15 -2.92
N ILE A 51 -0.59 10.09 -2.34
CA ILE A 51 -0.64 9.89 -0.88
C ILE A 51 0.78 9.82 -0.31
N SER A 52 1.63 8.98 -0.90
CA SER A 52 2.99 8.79 -0.42
C SER A 52 3.77 10.09 -0.44
N THR A 53 3.65 10.86 -1.52
CA THR A 53 4.29 12.16 -1.65
C THR A 53 3.73 13.15 -0.62
N SER A 54 2.40 13.21 -0.46
CA SER A 54 1.74 14.12 0.49
C SER A 54 2.12 13.85 1.95
N LEU A 55 2.25 12.57 2.33
CA LEU A 55 2.68 12.18 3.67
C LEU A 55 4.13 12.59 3.95
N LEU A 56 5.02 12.49 2.96
CA LEU A 56 6.44 12.79 3.14
C LEU A 56 6.81 14.28 2.96
N SER A 57 5.97 15.06 2.28
CA SER A 57 6.38 16.39 1.76
C SER A 57 6.04 17.59 2.63
N ALA A 58 5.38 17.46 3.79
CA ALA A 58 4.98 18.66 4.53
C ALA A 58 5.06 18.57 6.07
N PRO A 59 5.30 19.73 6.73
CA PRO A 59 5.35 19.80 8.18
C PRO A 59 3.97 19.51 8.76
N ILE A 60 3.88 18.48 9.62
CA ILE A 60 2.66 18.15 10.37
C ILE A 60 2.32 19.35 11.25
N VAL A 61 1.34 20.16 10.86
CA VAL A 61 0.81 21.20 11.75
C VAL A 61 -0.13 20.49 12.73
N PRO A 62 0.12 20.54 14.05
CA PRO A 62 -0.79 19.99 15.03
C PRO A 62 -2.01 20.91 15.12
N THR A 63 -3.01 20.70 14.27
CA THR A 63 -4.29 21.38 14.42
C THR A 63 -5.03 20.72 15.58
N SER A 64 -5.14 21.43 16.71
CA SER A 64 -5.98 21.03 17.84
C SER A 64 -7.42 20.92 17.34
N THR A 65 -7.91 19.69 17.19
CA THR A 65 -9.26 19.46 16.68
C THR A 65 -10.23 19.73 17.83
N SER A 66 -10.80 20.94 17.91
CA SER A 66 -12.04 21.10 18.66
C SER A 66 -13.13 20.41 17.85
N LEU A 67 -13.81 19.42 18.44
CA LEU A 67 -15.02 18.82 17.88
C LEU A 67 -16.16 19.84 17.96
N SER A 68 -16.06 20.95 17.22
CA SER A 68 -17.18 21.89 17.11
C SER A 68 -18.32 21.20 16.37
N ASN A 69 -19.47 21.10 17.04
CA ASN A 69 -20.72 20.53 16.55
C ASN A 69 -21.60 21.57 15.85
N ASN A 70 -21.11 22.79 15.65
CA ASN A 70 -21.84 23.88 15.00
C ASN A 70 -21.11 24.31 13.74
N GLU A 71 -21.36 23.64 12.61
CA GLU A 71 -21.30 24.25 11.28
C GLU A 71 -22.34 23.59 10.39
N GLU A 72 -23.05 24.41 9.63
CA GLU A 72 -24.05 24.05 8.63
C GLU A 72 -23.56 22.84 7.82
N THR A 73 -24.33 21.75 7.76
CA THR A 73 -23.97 20.58 6.95
C THR A 73 -23.81 21.01 5.50
N PRO A 74 -22.59 21.09 4.95
CA PRO A 74 -22.46 21.41 3.54
C PRO A 74 -23.05 20.26 2.74
N THR A 75 -23.77 20.63 1.67
CA THR A 75 -24.32 19.67 0.72
C THR A 75 -23.22 18.70 0.30
N ILE A 76 -23.40 17.43 0.66
CA ILE A 76 -22.45 16.37 0.33
C ILE A 76 -22.35 16.30 -1.19
N PRO A 77 -21.16 16.53 -1.80
CA PRO A 77 -21.02 16.38 -3.23
C PRO A 77 -21.26 14.91 -3.59
N HIS A 78 -22.23 14.65 -4.46
CA HIS A 78 -22.47 13.32 -4.98
C HIS A 78 -21.34 12.95 -5.95
N ILE A 79 -20.40 12.13 -5.49
CA ILE A 79 -19.30 11.62 -6.28
C ILE A 79 -19.65 10.19 -6.71
N PRO A 80 -19.83 9.92 -8.01
CA PRO A 80 -20.18 8.59 -8.46
C PRO A 80 -18.97 7.63 -8.30
N PRO A 81 -19.20 6.32 -8.03
CA PRO A 81 -18.11 5.39 -7.71
C PRO A 81 -17.03 5.25 -8.78
N HIS A 82 -17.36 5.45 -10.05
CA HIS A 82 -16.41 5.36 -11.17
C HIS A 82 -15.41 6.54 -11.22
N GLN A 83 -15.65 7.61 -10.46
CA GLN A 83 -14.72 8.74 -10.33
C GLN A 83 -13.77 8.59 -9.13
N LEU A 84 -13.90 7.49 -8.38
CA LEU A 84 -13.03 7.18 -7.26
C LEU A 84 -11.83 6.33 -7.72
N PRO A 85 -10.64 6.50 -7.12
CA PRO A 85 -10.33 7.50 -6.10
C PRO A 85 -10.19 8.91 -6.68
N LEU A 86 -10.71 9.89 -5.94
CA LEU A 86 -10.62 11.31 -6.29
C LEU A 86 -9.18 11.81 -6.07
N PRO A 87 -8.57 12.60 -6.98
CA PRO A 87 -7.23 13.16 -6.77
C PRO A 87 -7.12 13.96 -5.47
N LEU A 88 -5.95 13.98 -4.83
CA LEU A 88 -5.74 14.73 -3.58
C LEU A 88 -5.83 16.25 -3.77
N SER A 89 -5.57 16.73 -4.99
CA SER A 89 -5.68 18.13 -5.40
C SER A 89 -7.11 18.57 -5.73
N SER A 90 -8.10 17.67 -5.62
CA SER A 90 -9.48 17.99 -6.00
C SER A 90 -10.07 19.10 -5.13
N PRO A 91 -10.74 20.12 -5.72
CA PRO A 91 -11.36 21.21 -4.97
C PRO A 91 -12.53 20.74 -4.09
N LEU A 92 -13.02 19.51 -4.30
CA LEU A 92 -14.07 18.91 -3.46
C LEU A 92 -13.54 18.47 -2.09
N ARG A 93 -12.22 18.47 -1.87
CA ARG A 93 -11.58 18.08 -0.62
C ARG A 93 -11.38 19.30 0.28
N THR A 94 -12.34 19.56 1.16
CA THR A 94 -12.36 20.74 2.03
C THR A 94 -12.04 20.44 3.49
N TYR A 95 -12.10 19.17 3.91
CA TYR A 95 -11.95 18.78 5.31
C TYR A 95 -10.54 18.26 5.60
N HIS A 96 -9.77 18.99 6.39
CA HIS A 96 -8.42 18.59 6.75
C HIS A 96 -8.41 17.29 7.57
N LEU A 97 -7.63 16.29 7.14
CA LEU A 97 -7.38 15.07 7.90
C LEU A 97 -6.32 15.34 8.99
N PRO A 98 -6.62 15.13 10.28
CA PRO A 98 -5.71 15.46 11.37
C PRO A 98 -4.32 14.87 11.21
N GLN A 99 -3.30 15.63 11.59
CA GLN A 99 -1.88 15.22 11.57
C GLN A 99 -1.35 14.84 10.18
N THR A 100 -2.01 15.25 9.10
CA THR A 100 -1.58 15.03 7.71
C THR A 100 -1.88 16.28 6.87
N ASN A 101 -1.33 16.39 5.66
CA ASN A 101 -1.67 17.46 4.72
C ASN A 101 -2.80 17.06 3.75
N ILE A 102 -3.49 15.95 4.05
CA ILE A 102 -4.52 15.37 3.21
C ILE A 102 -5.86 16.01 3.56
N HIS A 103 -6.65 16.33 2.55
CA HIS A 103 -8.01 16.80 2.72
C HIS A 103 -9.01 15.73 2.26
N LEU A 104 -10.12 15.60 2.98
CA LEU A 104 -11.25 14.73 2.73
C LEU A 104 -12.40 15.53 2.12
N THR A 105 -13.29 14.83 1.44
CA THR A 105 -14.51 15.45 0.88
C THR A 105 -15.58 15.73 1.94
N GLN A 106 -15.50 15.05 3.09
CA GLN A 106 -16.46 15.14 4.20
C GLN A 106 -15.72 14.92 5.53
N LYS A 107 -16.23 15.47 6.64
CA LYS A 107 -15.64 15.34 7.99
C LYS A 107 -15.39 13.89 8.42
N LEU A 108 -16.32 12.99 8.07
CA LEU A 108 -16.22 11.54 8.33
C LEU A 108 -16.11 10.76 7.02
N GLY A 109 -15.52 11.39 5.99
CA GLY A 109 -15.42 10.86 4.64
C GLY A 109 -14.29 9.84 4.46
N SER A 110 -14.33 9.14 3.34
CA SER A 110 -13.24 8.26 2.91
C SER A 110 -12.07 9.05 2.35
N ILE A 111 -10.83 8.58 2.55
CA ILE A 111 -9.63 9.14 1.91
C ILE A 111 -9.71 9.11 0.39
N TYR A 112 -10.44 8.13 -0.16
CA TYR A 112 -10.63 7.96 -1.60
C TYR A 112 -11.65 8.96 -2.18
N GLY A 113 -12.39 9.67 -1.32
CA GLY A 113 -13.52 10.53 -1.68
C GLY A 113 -14.87 9.86 -1.37
N GLY A 114 -15.88 10.69 -1.12
CA GLY A 114 -17.24 10.26 -0.81
C GLY A 114 -17.49 10.00 0.69
N PRO A 115 -18.65 9.42 1.02
CA PRO A 115 -19.02 9.13 2.41
C PRO A 115 -18.09 8.06 3.00
N GLY A 116 -17.81 8.16 4.31
CA GLY A 116 -17.11 7.12 5.04
C GLY A 116 -18.06 6.00 5.47
N LEU A 117 -17.78 5.42 6.63
CA LEU A 117 -18.64 4.37 7.20
C LEU A 117 -20.06 4.90 7.42
N PRO A 118 -21.10 4.08 7.20
CA PRO A 118 -22.46 4.47 7.52
C PRO A 118 -22.58 4.71 9.02
N HIS A 119 -23.40 5.70 9.42
CA HIS A 119 -23.58 6.10 10.81
C HIS A 119 -23.78 4.95 11.82
N PRO A 120 -24.63 3.93 11.57
CA PRO A 120 -24.76 2.80 12.51
C PRO A 120 -23.45 2.02 12.70
N ALA A 121 -22.65 1.84 11.65
CA ALA A 121 -21.36 1.15 11.75
C ALA A 121 -20.33 1.98 12.52
N ILE A 122 -20.41 3.31 12.46
CA ILE A 122 -19.56 4.20 13.28
C ILE A 122 -19.87 4.01 14.77
N ILE A 123 -21.17 3.94 15.13
CA ILE A 123 -21.59 3.75 16.52
C ILE A 123 -21.12 2.40 17.04
N GLU A 124 -21.35 1.32 16.27
CA GLU A 124 -20.92 -0.03 16.63
C GLU A 124 -19.40 -0.12 16.83
N ALA A 125 -18.62 0.44 15.90
CA ALA A 125 -17.18 0.49 16.01
C ALA A 125 -16.71 1.31 17.23
N GLY A 126 -17.40 2.41 17.54
CA GLY A 126 -17.14 3.24 18.72
C GLY A 126 -17.41 2.51 20.04
N GLN A 127 -18.54 1.79 20.14
CA GLN A 127 -18.88 0.98 21.32
C GLN A 127 -17.84 -0.11 21.55
N ARG A 128 -17.51 -0.86 20.50
CA ARG A 128 -16.49 -1.90 20.55
C ARG A 128 -15.13 -1.36 20.99
N LEU A 129 -14.72 -0.19 20.48
CA LEU A 129 -13.48 0.47 20.87
C LEU A 129 -13.44 0.79 22.38
N ILE A 130 -14.55 1.31 22.92
CA ILE A 130 -14.68 1.65 24.34
C ILE A 130 -14.61 0.39 25.21
N GLU A 131 -15.31 -0.68 24.82
CA GLU A 131 -15.32 -1.95 25.54
C GLU A 131 -13.95 -2.62 25.55
N GLU A 132 -13.28 -2.70 24.39
CA GLU A 132 -11.98 -3.37 24.26
C GLU A 132 -10.85 -2.67 25.03
N ASN A 133 -10.90 -1.34 25.13
CA ASN A 133 -9.86 -0.54 25.79
C ASN A 133 -10.23 -0.09 27.20
N GLY A 134 -11.46 -0.38 27.66
CA GLY A 134 -11.95 -0.03 28.99
C GLY A 134 -11.94 1.48 29.28
N PHE A 135 -12.29 2.31 28.30
CA PHE A 135 -12.30 3.77 28.50
C PHE A 135 -13.42 4.19 29.45
N THR A 136 -13.06 4.88 30.53
CA THR A 136 -14.01 5.34 31.56
C THR A 136 -14.22 6.86 31.55
N SER A 137 -13.45 7.60 30.77
CA SER A 137 -13.49 9.07 30.71
C SER A 137 -13.22 9.56 29.29
N GLN A 138 -13.86 10.66 28.89
CA GLN A 138 -13.66 11.31 27.59
C GLN A 138 -12.20 11.73 27.35
N GLU A 139 -11.54 12.32 28.35
CA GLU A 139 -10.14 12.77 28.25
C GLU A 139 -9.19 11.62 27.86
N ARG A 140 -9.33 10.45 28.51
CA ARG A 140 -8.54 9.25 28.17
C ARG A 140 -8.79 8.74 26.76
N LEU A 141 -10.03 8.84 26.27
CA LEU A 141 -10.37 8.45 24.91
C LEU A 141 -9.71 9.41 23.90
N GLU A 142 -9.82 10.72 24.11
CA GLU A 142 -9.20 11.73 23.25
C GLU A 142 -7.68 11.58 23.18
N ASP A 143 -7.04 11.41 24.34
CA ASP A 143 -5.60 11.14 24.44
C ASP A 143 -5.18 9.86 23.70
N TRP A 144 -5.96 8.79 23.85
CA TRP A 144 -5.69 7.54 23.16
C TRP A 144 -5.86 7.70 21.66
N VAL A 145 -6.92 8.38 21.20
CA VAL A 145 -7.17 8.64 19.77
C VAL A 145 -6.02 9.44 19.18
N HIS A 146 -5.57 10.52 19.82
CA HIS A 146 -4.43 11.30 19.34
C HIS A 146 -3.15 10.47 19.23
N ARG A 147 -2.84 9.64 20.22
CA ARG A 147 -1.68 8.73 20.15
C ARG A 147 -1.84 7.68 19.06
N ARG A 148 -3.05 7.15 18.86
CA ARG A 148 -3.33 6.14 17.85
C ARG A 148 -3.20 6.72 16.45
N ILE A 149 -3.77 7.90 16.18
CA ILE A 149 -3.62 8.60 14.90
C ILE A 149 -2.14 8.86 14.63
N ALA A 150 -1.39 9.39 15.60
CA ALA A 150 0.05 9.65 15.43
C ALA A 150 0.85 8.36 15.16
N SER A 151 0.45 7.22 15.73
CA SER A 151 1.06 5.93 15.42
C SER A 151 0.76 5.47 13.99
N LEU A 152 -0.49 5.64 13.54
CA LEU A 152 -0.91 5.24 12.20
C LEU A 152 -0.29 6.13 11.12
N VAL A 153 -0.16 7.43 11.37
CA VAL A 153 0.53 8.36 10.47
C VAL A 153 1.99 7.96 10.30
N ARG A 154 2.72 7.68 11.39
CA ARG A 154 4.10 7.19 11.33
C ARG A 154 4.25 5.87 10.59
N GLU A 155 3.26 4.98 10.70
CA GLU A 155 3.26 3.74 9.93
C GLU A 155 3.02 3.99 8.44
N ALA A 156 2.10 4.90 8.10
CA ALA A 156 1.85 5.31 6.73
C ALA A 156 3.09 5.96 6.10
N GLU A 157 3.81 6.81 6.84
CA GLU A 157 5.10 7.39 6.43
C GLU A 157 6.13 6.31 6.11
N ARG A 158 6.34 5.33 7.01
CA ARG A 158 7.28 4.22 6.75
C ARG A 158 6.92 3.43 5.49
N ARG A 159 5.62 3.22 5.25
CA ARG A 159 5.15 2.54 4.03
C ARG A 159 5.36 3.40 2.78
N ALA A 160 5.17 4.72 2.89
CA ALA A 160 5.44 5.67 1.82
C ALA A 160 6.93 5.69 1.45
N GLU A 161 7.83 5.70 2.44
CA GLU A 161 9.28 5.57 2.23
C GLU A 161 9.62 4.27 1.51
N GLY A 162 9.13 3.14 2.01
CA GLY A 162 9.36 1.84 1.38
C GLY A 162 8.85 1.78 -0.07
N ARG A 163 7.76 2.47 -0.37
CA ARG A 163 7.24 2.60 -1.74
C ARG A 163 8.18 3.41 -2.64
N VAL A 164 8.69 4.55 -2.14
CA VAL A 164 9.65 5.39 -2.87
C VAL A 164 10.92 4.59 -3.18
N ASP A 165 11.43 3.84 -2.21
CA ASP A 165 12.61 2.99 -2.39
C ASP A 165 12.36 1.86 -3.39
N ALA A 166 11.22 1.18 -3.31
CA ALA A 166 10.84 0.15 -4.26
C ALA A 166 10.73 0.72 -5.69
N ARG A 167 10.18 1.92 -5.86
CA ARG A 167 10.13 2.60 -7.16
C ARG A 167 11.53 2.90 -7.70
N ARG A 168 12.42 3.40 -6.85
CA ARG A 168 13.81 3.68 -7.24
C ARG A 168 14.55 2.41 -7.64
N GLY A 169 14.35 1.32 -6.91
CA GLY A 169 14.88 0.00 -7.25
C GLY A 169 14.35 -0.50 -8.60
N ASN A 170 13.04 -0.42 -8.81
CA ASN A 170 12.40 -0.80 -10.07
C ASN A 170 12.93 0.00 -11.26
N GLU A 171 13.17 1.30 -11.07
CA GLU A 171 13.72 2.15 -12.14
C GLU A 171 15.15 1.75 -12.50
N ARG A 172 15.98 1.44 -11.51
CA ARG A 172 17.33 0.94 -11.75
C ARG A 172 17.32 -0.36 -12.55
N VAL A 173 16.44 -1.29 -12.19
CA VAL A 173 16.30 -2.58 -12.89
C VAL A 173 15.83 -2.38 -14.32
N ARG A 174 14.88 -1.46 -14.58
CA ARG A 174 14.44 -1.14 -15.95
C ARG A 174 15.56 -0.61 -16.81
N GLU A 175 16.41 0.26 -16.25
CA GLU A 175 17.57 0.79 -16.97
C GLU A 175 18.58 -0.31 -17.28
N GLU A 176 18.84 -1.22 -16.34
CA GLU A 176 19.72 -2.38 -16.58
C GLU A 176 19.17 -3.31 -17.67
N ILE A 177 17.88 -3.61 -17.65
CA ILE A 177 17.20 -4.38 -18.71
C ILE A 177 17.39 -3.69 -20.06
N ARG A 178 17.20 -2.37 -20.13
CA ARG A 178 17.35 -1.59 -21.37
C ARG A 178 18.77 -1.67 -21.93
N VAL A 179 19.79 -1.59 -21.07
CA VAL A 179 21.19 -1.73 -21.48
C VAL A 179 21.45 -3.13 -22.04
N LEU A 180 21.01 -4.18 -21.32
CA LEU A 180 21.18 -5.57 -21.75
C LEU A 180 20.45 -5.90 -23.05
N GLU A 181 19.24 -5.37 -23.25
CA GLU A 181 18.50 -5.49 -24.52
C GLU A 181 19.24 -4.80 -25.67
N GLY A 182 19.86 -3.65 -25.40
CA GLY A 182 20.72 -2.94 -26.34
C GLY A 182 21.93 -3.78 -26.77
N ASP A 183 22.63 -4.37 -25.80
CA ASP A 183 23.78 -5.25 -26.05
C ASP A 183 23.37 -6.49 -26.84
N TYR A 184 22.26 -7.12 -26.46
CA TYR A 184 21.72 -8.29 -27.15
C TYR A 184 21.37 -7.99 -28.62
N GLU A 185 20.70 -6.87 -28.89
CA GLU A 185 20.34 -6.48 -30.25
C GLU A 185 21.58 -6.13 -31.09
N MET A 186 22.62 -5.55 -30.49
CA MET A 186 23.91 -5.34 -31.16
C MET A 186 24.60 -6.66 -31.52
N GLU A 187 24.65 -7.61 -30.59
CA GLU A 187 25.22 -8.94 -30.80
C GLU A 187 24.46 -9.68 -31.92
N ARG A 188 23.13 -9.69 -31.83
CA ARG A 188 22.26 -10.30 -32.84
C ARG A 188 22.53 -9.75 -34.23
N ARG A 189 22.60 -8.42 -34.40
CA ARG A 189 22.93 -7.78 -35.69
C ARG A 189 24.35 -8.10 -36.17
N ALA A 190 25.31 -8.29 -35.27
CA ALA A 190 26.66 -8.69 -35.63
C ALA A 190 26.68 -10.13 -36.16
N VAL A 191 25.93 -11.04 -35.52
CA VAL A 191 25.76 -12.42 -35.97
C VAL A 191 25.03 -12.49 -37.32
N GLU A 192 23.91 -11.79 -37.48
CA GLU A 192 23.15 -11.73 -38.74
C GLU A 192 24.04 -11.23 -39.90
N ARG A 193 24.88 -10.20 -39.68
CA ARG A 193 25.84 -9.73 -40.69
C ARG A 193 26.90 -10.77 -41.03
N ARG A 194 27.42 -11.51 -40.05
CA ARG A 194 28.42 -12.57 -40.28
C ARG A 194 27.82 -13.76 -41.04
N LEU A 195 26.59 -14.14 -40.74
CA LEU A 195 25.91 -15.27 -41.36
C LEU A 195 25.32 -14.92 -42.75
N GLY A 196 24.83 -13.68 -42.94
CA GLY A 196 24.28 -13.21 -44.21
C GLY A 196 25.32 -12.69 -45.21
N GLY A 197 26.54 -12.36 -44.76
CA GLY A 197 27.62 -11.83 -45.61
C GLY A 197 28.54 -12.88 -46.25
N GLY A 198 28.34 -14.18 -45.97
CA GLY A 198 29.22 -15.27 -46.42
C GLY A 198 28.91 -15.85 -47.80
N GLY A 199 27.96 -15.29 -48.55
CA GLY A 199 27.39 -15.94 -49.74
C GLY A 199 27.42 -15.12 -51.03
N VAL A 200 28.52 -14.45 -51.39
CA VAL A 200 28.81 -14.07 -52.80
C VAL A 200 30.33 -13.92 -52.99
N ARG A 201 31.02 -14.99 -53.37
CA ARG A 201 32.25 -14.95 -54.16
C ARG A 201 32.40 -16.22 -54.99
#